data_AF-A0AAX3XGH4-F1
#
_entry.id   AF-A0AAX3XGH4-F1
#
_cell.length_a   1.000
_cell.length_b   1.000
_cell.length_c   1.000
_cell.angle_alpha   90.00
_cell.angle_beta   90.00
_cell.angle_gamma   90.00
#
_symmetry.space_group_name_H-M   'P 1'
#
loop_
_entity.id
_entity.type
_entity.pdbx_description
1 polymer ?
#
loop_
_entity_poly.entity_id
_entity_poly.type
_entity_poly.pdbx_seq_one_letter_code
_entity_poly.pdbx_strand_id
1 'polypeptide(L)'
;MNTDLLNERAKTHGDFISGAETFYHLMKPIIESQLFERNKVKAYAATMIAAKLTRICNGDETFPDHWDDIIGYAQLATGKQFEPQQVVSVPVVDYIEKPNPNS
;
A
#
# COMPACT_ATOMS: atom_id res chain seq x y z
N MET A 1 -21.73 17.53 10.02
CA MET A 1 -20.48 16.77 9.75
C MET A 1 -19.66 16.84 11.02
N ASN A 2 -19.18 15.72 11.57
CA ASN A 2 -18.41 15.74 12.82
C ASN A 2 -16.94 16.07 12.50
N THR A 3 -16.56 17.32 12.72
CA THR A 3 -15.22 17.85 12.39
C THR A 3 -14.12 17.17 13.21
N ASP A 4 -14.41 16.72 14.43
CA ASP A 4 -13.44 16.07 15.31
C ASP A 4 -12.97 14.73 14.71
N LEU A 5 -13.91 13.96 14.14
CA LEU A 5 -13.58 12.71 13.44
C LEU A 5 -12.70 12.94 12.20
N LEU A 6 -12.91 14.05 11.48
CA LEU A 6 -12.09 14.39 10.32
C LEU A 6 -10.67 14.77 10.74
N ASN A 7 -10.54 15.53 11.83
CA ASN A 7 -9.25 15.94 12.38
C ASN A 7 -8.45 14.74 12.91
N GLU A 8 -9.09 13.81 13.63
CA GLU A 8 -8.41 12.59 14.09
C GLU A 8 -7.96 11.72 12.92
N ARG A 9 -8.79 11.58 11.87
CA ARG A 9 -8.41 10.84 10.67
C ARG A 9 -7.29 11.51 9.88
N ALA A 10 -7.23 12.83 9.85
CA ALA A 10 -6.16 13.54 9.15
C ALA A 10 -4.77 13.26 9.76
N LYS A 11 -4.69 13.00 11.08
CA LYS A 11 -3.42 12.68 11.75
C LYS A 11 -2.79 11.39 11.23
N THR A 12 -3.59 10.37 10.94
CA THR A 12 -3.09 9.08 10.45
C THR A 12 -3.12 8.99 8.93
N HIS A 13 -4.13 9.57 8.28
CA HIS A 13 -4.41 9.35 6.86
C HIS A 13 -4.03 10.53 5.95
N GLY A 14 -3.54 11.62 6.54
CA GLY A 14 -3.20 12.84 5.81
C GLY A 14 -4.40 13.68 5.39
N ASP A 15 -4.09 14.86 4.84
CA ASP A 15 -5.08 15.73 4.22
C ASP A 15 -5.73 15.09 2.98
N PHE A 16 -7.03 15.35 2.80
CA PHE A 16 -7.79 14.75 1.70
C PHE A 16 -7.38 15.28 0.33
N ILE A 17 -7.06 16.58 0.21
CA ILE A 17 -6.71 17.20 -1.08
C ILE A 17 -5.33 16.70 -1.53
N SER A 18 -4.32 16.75 -0.65
CA SER A 18 -2.99 16.21 -0.94
C SER A 18 -3.02 14.71 -1.23
N GLY A 19 -3.85 13.96 -0.49
CA GLY A 19 -4.09 12.55 -0.73
C GLY A 19 -4.69 12.27 -2.11
N ALA A 20 -5.68 13.08 -2.56
CA ALA A 20 -6.30 12.91 -3.86
C ALA A 20 -5.30 13.08 -5.01
N GLU A 21 -4.42 14.09 -4.93
CA GLU A 21 -3.38 14.32 -5.94
C GLU A 21 -2.36 13.17 -5.98
N THR A 22 -1.91 12.73 -4.80
CA THR A 22 -0.99 11.59 -4.70
C THR A 22 -1.61 10.32 -5.28
N PHE A 23 -2.87 10.02 -4.92
CA PHE A 23 -3.58 8.85 -5.43
C PHE A 23 -3.74 8.89 -6.95
N TYR A 24 -4.09 10.06 -7.50
CA TYR A 24 -4.19 10.25 -8.95
C TYR A 24 -2.88 9.87 -9.66
N HIS A 25 -1.73 10.31 -9.15
CA HIS A 25 -0.43 9.96 -9.73
C HIS A 25 -0.09 8.48 -9.60
N LEU A 26 -0.38 7.86 -8.44
CA LEU A 26 -0.14 6.44 -8.21
C LEU A 26 -1.03 5.55 -9.10
N MET A 27 -2.22 6.01 -9.47
CA MET A 27 -3.15 5.25 -10.30
C MET A 27 -2.81 5.25 -11.80
N LYS A 28 -2.03 6.23 -12.29
CA LYS A 28 -1.73 6.35 -13.73
C LYS A 28 -1.19 5.05 -14.36
N PRO A 29 -0.16 4.38 -13.81
CA PRO A 29 0.38 3.17 -14.43
C PRO A 29 -0.61 2.00 -14.45
N ILE A 30 -1.51 1.92 -13.45
CA ILE A 30 -2.54 0.88 -13.37
C ILE A 30 -3.56 1.07 -14.51
N ILE A 31 -3.98 2.31 -14.74
CA ILE A 31 -4.96 2.67 -15.78
C ILE A 31 -4.32 2.53 -17.17
N GLU A 32 -3.15 3.12 -17.40
CA GLU A 32 -2.46 3.13 -18.69
C GLU A 32 -2.08 1.73 -19.17
N SER A 33 -1.74 0.83 -18.24
CA SER A 33 -1.43 -0.58 -18.57
C SER A 33 -2.67 -1.44 -18.89
N GLN A 34 -3.87 -0.86 -18.89
CA GLN A 34 -5.15 -1.54 -19.12
C GLN A 34 -5.32 -2.77 -18.22
N LEU A 35 -4.81 -2.71 -16.99
CA LEU A 35 -4.84 -3.85 -16.08
C LEU A 35 -6.28 -4.27 -15.73
N PHE A 36 -7.20 -3.31 -15.67
CA PHE A 36 -8.64 -3.58 -15.47
C PHE A 36 -9.25 -4.47 -16.55
N GLU A 37 -8.79 -4.35 -17.80
CA GLU A 37 -9.28 -5.19 -18.90
C GLU A 37 -8.65 -6.58 -18.89
N ARG A 38 -7.38 -6.68 -18.48
CA ARG A 38 -6.67 -7.96 -18.41
C ARG A 38 -7.08 -8.79 -17.18
N ASN A 39 -7.26 -8.15 -16.03
CA ASN A 39 -7.59 -8.81 -14.78
C ASN A 39 -8.17 -7.84 -13.73
N LYS A 40 -9.50 -7.81 -13.61
CA LYS A 40 -10.22 -6.93 -12.67
C LYS A 40 -9.85 -7.15 -11.20
N VAL A 41 -9.58 -8.39 -10.79
CA VAL A 41 -9.23 -8.71 -9.40
C VAL A 41 -7.86 -8.12 -9.05
N LYS A 42 -6.86 -8.31 -9.91
CA LYS A 42 -5.51 -7.77 -9.71
C LYS A 42 -5.49 -6.25 -9.83
N ALA A 43 -6.27 -5.68 -10.75
CA ALA A 43 -6.42 -4.23 -10.88
C ALA A 43 -7.05 -3.61 -9.62
N TYR A 44 -8.09 -4.25 -9.07
CA TYR A 44 -8.71 -3.81 -7.83
C TYR A 44 -7.74 -3.88 -6.65
N ALA A 45 -7.00 -4.99 -6.50
CA ALA A 45 -5.99 -5.09 -5.46
C ALA A 45 -4.88 -4.03 -5.59
N ALA A 46 -4.37 -3.79 -6.81
CA ALA A 46 -3.37 -2.74 -7.06
C ALA A 46 -3.92 -1.34 -6.71
N THR A 47 -5.20 -1.10 -6.97
CA THR A 47 -5.89 0.15 -6.60
C THR A 47 -5.96 0.33 -5.08
N MET A 48 -6.29 -0.74 -4.35
CA MET A 48 -6.36 -0.71 -2.89
C MET A 48 -4.97 -0.51 -2.26
N ILE A 49 -3.93 -1.14 -2.83
CA ILE A 49 -2.53 -0.90 -2.45
C ILE A 49 -2.15 0.56 -2.68
N ALA A 50 -2.45 1.13 -3.86
CA ALA A 50 -2.19 2.53 -4.16
C ALA A 50 -2.88 3.47 -3.15
N ALA A 51 -4.11 3.16 -2.73
CA ALA A 51 -4.82 3.93 -1.72
C ALA A 51 -4.12 3.90 -0.35
N LYS A 52 -3.48 2.79 0.03
CA LYS A 52 -2.69 2.69 1.27
C LYS A 52 -1.36 3.44 1.15
N LEU A 53 -0.69 3.34 0.00
CA LEU A 53 0.50 4.14 -0.30
C LEU A 53 0.20 5.65 -0.25
N THR A 54 -0.98 6.08 -0.71
CA THR A 54 -1.43 7.47 -0.53
C THR A 54 -1.47 7.87 0.95
N ARG A 55 -1.98 7.01 1.83
CA ARG A 55 -2.03 7.29 3.28
C ARG A 55 -0.64 7.34 3.90
N ILE A 56 0.24 6.42 3.52
CA ILE A 56 1.64 6.42 3.97
C ILE A 56 2.36 7.69 3.52
N CYS A 57 2.19 8.13 2.26
CA CYS A 57 2.90 9.31 1.75
C CYS A 57 2.36 10.65 2.28
N ASN A 58 1.12 10.70 2.78
CA ASN A 58 0.46 11.96 3.17
C ASN A 58 0.10 12.02 4.66
N GLY A 59 0.16 10.90 5.37
CA GLY A 59 -0.24 10.74 6.76
C GLY A 59 0.89 10.16 7.59
N ASP A 60 0.55 9.24 8.48
CA ASP A 60 1.49 8.57 9.37
C ASP A 60 2.02 7.29 8.71
N GLU A 61 3.26 7.34 8.24
CA GLU A 61 3.95 6.19 7.63
C GLU A 61 4.22 5.05 8.60
N THR A 62 4.18 5.34 9.91
CA THR A 62 4.42 4.35 10.97
C THR A 62 3.15 3.60 11.40
N PHE A 63 1.98 4.00 10.87
CA PHE A 63 0.70 3.38 11.23
C PHE A 63 0.58 1.95 10.65
N PRO A 64 0.62 0.90 11.51
CA PRO A 64 0.82 -0.49 11.03
C PRO A 64 -0.27 -1.01 10.09
N ASP A 65 -1.54 -0.66 10.34
CA ASP A 65 -2.69 -1.07 9.52
C ASP A 65 -2.50 -0.76 8.02
N HIS A 66 -1.76 0.30 7.68
CA HIS A 66 -1.50 0.64 6.29
C HIS A 66 -0.67 -0.43 5.58
N TRP A 67 0.32 -0.98 6.26
CA TRP A 67 1.19 -2.02 5.75
C TRP A 67 0.51 -3.38 5.76
N ASP A 68 -0.21 -3.70 6.83
CA ASP A 68 -0.97 -4.96 6.95
C ASP A 68 -2.02 -5.09 5.83
N ASP A 69 -2.73 -4.00 5.52
CA ASP A 69 -3.68 -3.97 4.40
C ASP A 69 -3.01 -4.19 3.04
N ILE A 70 -1.82 -3.63 2.80
CA ILE A 70 -1.07 -3.85 1.55
C ILE A 70 -0.73 -5.33 1.39
N ILE A 71 -0.25 -5.98 2.46
CA ILE A 71 0.05 -7.41 2.47
C ILE A 71 -1.23 -8.21 2.17
N GLY A 72 -2.34 -7.90 2.84
CA GLY A 72 -3.63 -8.54 2.62
C GLY A 72 -4.13 -8.42 1.18
N TYR A 73 -4.07 -7.23 0.58
CA TYR A 73 -4.49 -7.03 -0.81
C TYR A 73 -3.58 -7.75 -1.80
N ALA A 74 -2.27 -7.78 -1.57
CA ALA A 74 -1.34 -8.53 -2.41
C ALA A 74 -1.64 -10.04 -2.37
N GLN A 75 -2.00 -10.57 -1.20
CA GLN A 75 -2.39 -11.97 -1.05
C GLN A 75 -3.68 -12.29 -1.81
N LEU A 76 -4.72 -11.47 -1.63
CA LEU A 76 -5.98 -11.61 -2.35
C LEU A 76 -5.78 -11.56 -3.88
N ALA A 77 -4.87 -10.71 -4.38
CA ALA A 77 -4.53 -10.63 -5.80
C ALA A 77 -3.93 -11.93 -6.37
N THR A 78 -3.23 -12.70 -5.52
CA THR A 78 -2.61 -13.98 -5.89
C THR A 78 -3.51 -15.20 -5.64
N GLY A 79 -4.65 -15.00 -4.96
CA GLY A 79 -5.51 -16.10 -4.52
C GLY A 79 -4.87 -17.00 -3.47
N LYS A 80 -3.80 -16.53 -2.80
CA LYS A 80 -3.14 -17.26 -1.71
C LYS A 80 -3.81 -16.90 -0.38
N GLN A 81 -4.13 -17.91 0.42
CA GLN A 81 -4.40 -17.68 1.84
C GLN A 81 -3.08 -17.36 2.56
N PHE A 82 -3.14 -16.49 3.57
CA PHE A 82 -2.01 -16.23 4.45
C PHE A 82 -1.67 -17.54 5.19
N GLU A 83 -0.59 -18.19 4.78
CA GLU A 83 0.14 -19.11 5.64
C GLU A 83 1.07 -18.22 6.47
N PRO A 84 0.92 -18.14 7.81
CA PRO A 84 1.87 -17.42 8.64
C PRO A 84 3.25 -17.98 8.36
N GLN A 85 4.08 -17.21 7.66
CA GLN A 85 5.49 -17.51 7.59
C GLN A 85 5.96 -17.52 9.05
N GLN A 86 6.51 -18.65 9.51
CA GLN A 86 7.11 -18.74 10.84
C GLN A 86 7.91 -17.48 11.07
N VAL A 87 7.66 -16.80 12.19
CA VAL A 87 8.28 -15.51 12.52
C VAL A 87 9.79 -15.70 12.50
N VAL A 88 10.42 -15.40 11.36
CA VAL A 88 11.87 -15.34 11.28
C VAL A 88 12.20 -13.97 11.84
N SER A 89 12.68 -13.95 13.08
CA SER A 89 13.08 -12.75 13.82
C SER A 89 14.36 -12.13 13.23
N VAL A 90 14.33 -11.80 11.94
CA VAL A 90 15.44 -11.10 11.28
C VAL A 90 15.05 -9.63 11.22
N PRO A 91 15.81 -8.73 11.85
CA PRO A 91 15.53 -7.31 11.78
C PRO A 91 15.62 -6.82 10.32
N VAL A 92 14.65 -6.00 9.92
CA VAL A 92 14.43 -5.51 8.53
C VAL A 92 15.66 -4.82 7.91
N VAL A 93 16.64 -4.42 8.73
CA VAL A 93 17.85 -3.71 8.32
C VAL A 93 18.84 -4.56 7.50
N ASP A 94 18.78 -5.89 7.55
CA ASP A 94 19.77 -6.76 6.89
C ASP A 94 19.53 -6.99 5.38
N TYR A 95 18.47 -6.42 4.80
CA TYR A 95 18.18 -6.55 3.35
C TYR A 95 18.90 -5.52 2.47
N ILE A 96 19.58 -4.52 3.06
CA ILE A 96 20.28 -3.45 2.31
C ILE A 96 21.71 -3.86 1.91
N GLU A 97 22.28 -4.90 2.52
CA GLU A 97 23.64 -5.36 2.21
C GLU A 97 23.66 -6.78 1.62
N LYS A 98 23.28 -6.90 0.35
CA LYS A 98 23.91 -7.92 -0.49
C LYS A 98 24.42 -7.26 -1.77
N PRO A 99 25.74 -7.17 -1.99
CA PRO A 99 26.24 -6.74 -3.27
C PRO A 99 25.77 -7.74 -4.33
N ASN A 100 25.33 -7.19 -5.46
CA ASN A 100 24.94 -7.95 -6.64
C ASN A 100 26.07 -8.94 -7.00
N PRO A 101 25.83 -10.26 -7.12
CA PRO A 101 26.89 -11.24 -7.41
C PRO A 101 27.50 -11.13 -8.82
N ASN A 102 27.25 -10.04 -9.56
CA ASN A 102 27.73 -9.81 -10.93
C ASN A 102 28.43 -8.44 -11.11
N SER A 103 29.13 -7.93 -10.10
CA SER A 103 30.11 -6.83 -10.26
C SER A 103 31.54 -7.35 -10.13
#